data_AF-A0A728NQL2-F1
#
_entry.id   AF-A0A728NQL2-F1
#
_cell.length_a   1.000
_cell.length_b   1.000
_cell.length_c   1.000
_cell.angle_alpha   90.00
_cell.angle_beta   90.00
_cell.angle_gamma   90.00
#
_symmetry.space_group_name_H-M   'P 1'
#
loop_
_entity.id
_entity.type
_entity.pdbx_description
1 polymer ?
#
loop_
_entity_poly.entity_id
_entity_poly.type
_entity_poly.pdbx_seq_one_letter_code
_entity_poly.pdbx_strand_id
1 'polypeptide(L)'
;SGVAPLVIFMGVGAMTDFGPLLANPRTLLLGAAAQFGIFATVLGALTLNYFGLIAFTLPQAAAIGIIGGADGPTAIYLSGKL
;
A
#
# COMPACT_ATOMS: atom_id res chain seq x y z
N SER A 1 2.59 -2.89 19.26
CA SER A 1 2.52 -4.37 19.10
C SER A 1 2.20 -4.81 17.67
N GLY A 2 1.47 -4.06 16.83
CA GLY A 2 1.33 -4.39 15.39
C GLY A 2 0.61 -5.71 15.06
N VAL A 3 0.07 -6.41 16.06
CA VAL A 3 -0.54 -7.74 15.93
C VAL A 3 -1.90 -7.69 15.24
N ALA A 4 -2.75 -6.72 15.60
CA ALA A 4 -4.10 -6.58 15.06
C ALA A 4 -4.17 -6.51 13.52
N PRO A 5 -3.41 -5.64 12.82
CA PRO A 5 -3.47 -5.59 11.35
C PRO A 5 -2.97 -6.89 10.71
N LEU A 6 -2.03 -7.61 11.32
CA LEU A 6 -1.55 -8.91 10.81
C LEU A 6 -2.62 -9.99 10.91
N VAL A 7 -3.38 -10.03 12.00
CA VAL A 7 -4.50 -10.97 12.17
C VAL A 7 -5.62 -10.67 11.18
N ILE A 8 -5.93 -9.39 10.94
CA ILE A 8 -6.91 -9.00 9.92
C ILE A 8 -6.41 -9.40 8.52
N PHE A 9 -5.14 -9.17 8.21
CA PHE A 9 -4.55 -9.56 6.93
C PHE A 9 -4.57 -11.07 6.70
N MET A 10 -4.34 -11.87 7.74
CA MET A 10 -4.54 -13.32 7.69
C MET A 10 -5.99 -13.70 7.34
N GLY A 11 -6.97 -12.99 7.92
CA GLY A 11 -8.39 -13.17 7.58
C GLY A 11 -8.71 -12.83 6.12
N VAL A 12 -8.14 -11.75 5.57
CA VAL A 12 -8.26 -11.40 4.14
C VAL A 12 -7.71 -12.53 3.27
N GLY A 13 -6.53 -13.06 3.61
CA GLY A 13 -5.93 -14.21 2.92
C GLY A 13 -6.82 -15.46 2.95
N ALA A 14 -7.48 -15.74 4.07
CA ALA A 14 -8.41 -16.86 4.21
C ALA A 14 -9.71 -16.70 3.39
N MET A 15 -10.12 -15.46 3.10
CA MET A 15 -11.30 -15.15 2.28
C MET A 15 -10.98 -14.97 0.77
N THR A 16 -9.70 -14.98 0.39
CA THR A 16 -9.28 -14.72 -0.98
C THR A 16 -9.36 -15.99 -1.84
N ASP A 17 -10.12 -15.92 -2.94
CA ASP A 17 -10.15 -16.98 -3.95
C ASP A 17 -9.01 -16.79 -4.98
N PHE A 18 -8.16 -17.81 -5.11
CA PHE A 18 -7.04 -17.82 -6.05
C PHE A 18 -7.41 -18.46 -7.41
N GLY A 19 -8.58 -19.08 -7.54
CA GLY A 19 -9.03 -19.73 -8.78
C GLY A 19 -8.97 -18.81 -10.01
N PRO A 20 -9.56 -17.59 -9.96
CA PRO A 20 -9.48 -16.62 -11.06
C PRO A 20 -8.06 -16.15 -11.37
N LEU A 21 -7.20 -16.03 -10.35
CA LEU A 21 -5.81 -15.60 -10.49
C LEU A 21 -4.96 -16.67 -11.20
N LEU A 22 -5.16 -17.93 -10.82
CA LEU A 22 -4.47 -19.09 -11.42
C LEU A 22 -4.98 -19.39 -12.84
N ALA A 23 -6.27 -19.17 -13.11
CA ALA A 23 -6.89 -19.38 -14.42
C ALA A 23 -6.35 -18.41 -15.49
N ASN A 24 -6.00 -17.18 -15.11
CA ASN A 24 -5.33 -16.23 -16.02
C ASN A 24 -4.17 -15.52 -15.32
N PRO A 25 -2.96 -16.11 -15.33
CA PRO A 25 -1.79 -15.56 -14.65
C PRO A 25 -1.37 -14.17 -15.14
N ARG A 26 -1.80 -13.76 -16.35
CA ARG A 26 -1.51 -12.41 -16.88
C ARG A 26 -2.16 -11.31 -16.05
N THR A 27 -3.20 -11.63 -15.27
CA THR A 27 -3.81 -10.68 -14.33
C THR A 27 -2.87 -10.27 -13.19
N LEU A 28 -1.83 -11.06 -12.88
CA LEU A 28 -0.76 -10.65 -11.95
C LEU A 28 -0.03 -9.38 -12.42
N LEU A 29 0.08 -9.17 -13.74
CA LEU A 29 0.72 -7.97 -14.29
C LEU A 29 -0.13 -6.70 -14.05
N LEU A 30 -1.47 -6.83 -14.03
CA LEU A 30 -2.35 -5.74 -13.58
C LEU A 30 -2.12 -5.42 -12.10
N GLY A 31 -1.92 -6.44 -11.26
CA GLY A 31 -1.52 -6.26 -9.87
C GLY A 31 -0.17 -5.54 -9.72
N ALA A 32 0.80 -5.85 -10.57
CA ALA A 32 2.09 -5.14 -10.59
C ALA A 32 1.92 -3.67 -11.01
N ALA A 33 1.08 -3.39 -12.01
CA ALA A 33 0.77 -2.01 -12.41
C ALA A 33 0.02 -1.24 -11.31
N ALA A 34 -0.84 -1.90 -10.51
CA ALA A 34 -1.52 -1.27 -9.39
C ALA A 34 -0.55 -0.75 -8.31
N GLN A 35 0.61 -1.39 -8.13
CA GLN A 35 1.65 -0.93 -7.20
C GLN A 35 2.31 0.39 -7.63
N PHE A 36 2.20 0.78 -8.90
CA PHE A 36 2.67 2.08 -9.37
C PHE A 36 1.98 3.24 -8.64
N GLY A 37 0.72 3.05 -8.23
CA GLY A 37 -0.03 4.04 -7.44
C GLY A 37 0.69 4.43 -6.16
N ILE A 38 1.29 3.46 -5.46
CA ILE A 38 2.05 3.70 -4.23
C ILE A 38 3.25 4.62 -4.50
N PHE A 39 4.05 4.30 -5.51
CA PHE A 39 5.24 5.08 -5.85
C PHE A 39 4.88 6.49 -6.34
N ALA A 40 3.82 6.62 -7.14
CA ALA A 40 3.32 7.91 -7.58
C ALA A 40 2.87 8.79 -6.40
N THR A 41 2.18 8.20 -5.41
CA THR A 41 1.74 8.92 -4.20
C THR A 41 2.92 9.35 -3.32
N VAL A 42 3.96 8.51 -3.17
CA VAL A 42 5.20 8.89 -2.45
C VAL A 42 5.91 10.05 -3.15
N LEU A 43 6.10 9.97 -4.48
CA LEU A 43 6.71 11.04 -5.26
C LEU A 43 5.88 12.34 -5.17
N GLY A 44 4.56 12.23 -5.18
CA GLY A 44 3.65 13.35 -4.92
C GLY A 44 3.89 13.98 -3.55
N ALA A 45 3.89 13.20 -2.48
CA ALA A 45 4.14 13.72 -1.13
C ALA A 45 5.52 14.39 -1.00
N LEU A 46 6.57 13.80 -1.58
CA LEU A 46 7.91 14.38 -1.58
C LEU A 46 8.01 15.66 -2.42
N THR A 47 7.31 15.74 -3.55
CA THR A 47 7.26 16.96 -4.37
C THR A 47 6.49 18.08 -3.66
N LEU A 48 5.38 17.78 -2.97
CA LEU A 48 4.69 18.78 -2.13
C LEU A 48 5.60 19.34 -1.02
N ASN A 49 6.45 18.50 -0.44
CA ASN A 49 7.47 18.93 0.52
C ASN A 49 8.55 19.79 -0.15
N TYR A 50 9.04 19.38 -1.32
CA TYR A 50 10.04 20.14 -2.08
C TYR A 50 9.57 21.54 -2.48
N PHE A 51 8.30 21.69 -2.89
CA PHE A 51 7.70 22.98 -3.21
C PHE A 51 7.33 23.82 -1.98
N GLY A 52 7.57 23.31 -0.76
CA GLY A 52 7.32 24.03 0.48
C GLY A 52 5.84 24.25 0.79
N LEU A 53 4.93 23.52 0.13
CA LEU A 53 3.49 23.64 0.37
C LEU A 53 3.09 22.99 1.69
N ILE A 54 3.58 21.77 1.93
CA ILE A 54 3.29 20.97 3.12
C ILE A 54 4.51 20.13 3.45
N ALA A 55 4.97 20.20 4.70
CA ALA A 55 6.15 19.47 5.13
C ALA A 55 5.83 17.98 5.37
N PHE A 56 6.41 17.11 4.55
CA PHE A 56 6.36 15.66 4.75
C PHE A 56 7.76 15.10 4.94
N THR A 57 7.98 14.43 6.07
CA THR A 57 9.18 13.62 6.26
C THR A 57 9.12 12.38 5.37
N LEU A 58 10.28 11.79 5.04
CA LEU A 58 10.32 10.56 4.22
C LEU A 58 9.48 9.40 4.80
N PRO A 59 9.49 9.13 6.14
CA PRO A 59 8.62 8.11 6.73
C PRO A 59 7.13 8.42 6.57
N GLN A 60 6.72 9.69 6.72
CA GLN A 60 5.33 10.10 6.52
C GLN A 60 4.90 9.98 5.06
N ALA A 61 5.75 10.42 4.12
CA ALA A 61 5.49 10.27 2.69
C ALA A 61 5.34 8.80 2.30
N ALA A 62 6.17 7.91 2.87
CA ALA A 62 6.06 6.47 2.66
C ALA A 62 4.76 5.88 3.24
N ALA A 63 4.32 6.31 4.42
CA ALA A 63 3.05 5.89 5.01
C ALA A 63 1.84 6.34 4.17
N ILE A 64 1.86 7.59 3.65
CA ILE A 64 0.83 8.12 2.74
C ILE A 64 0.82 7.34 1.42
N GLY A 65 2.01 6.96 0.93
CA GLY A 65 2.19 6.17 -0.28
C GLY A 65 1.37 4.88 -0.31
N ILE A 66 1.34 4.12 0.79
CA ILE A 66 0.66 2.81 0.84
C ILE A 66 -0.85 2.90 0.59
N ILE A 67 -1.47 4.07 0.78
CA ILE A 67 -2.88 4.29 0.43
C ILE A 67 -3.12 3.99 -1.06
N GLY A 68 -2.15 4.27 -1.93
CA GLY A 68 -2.21 3.96 -3.36
C GLY A 68 -2.28 2.46 -3.69
N GLY A 69 -1.99 1.58 -2.73
CA GLY A 69 -2.14 0.12 -2.86
C GLY A 69 -3.55 -0.40 -2.54
N ALA A 70 -4.43 0.47 -2.04
CA ALA A 70 -5.81 0.15 -1.64
C ALA A 70 -5.96 -1.04 -0.66
N ASP A 71 -4.91 -1.36 0.10
CA ASP A 71 -4.88 -2.44 1.09
C ASP A 71 -4.84 -1.88 2.52
N GLY A 72 -6.02 -1.87 3.16
CA GLY A 72 -6.23 -1.25 4.48
C GLY A 72 -5.38 -1.85 5.61
N PRO A 73 -5.40 -3.18 5.84
CA PRO A 73 -4.59 -3.81 6.89
C PRO A 73 -3.09 -3.51 6.75
N THR A 74 -2.57 -3.52 5.53
CA THR A 74 -1.15 -3.21 5.26
C THR A 74 -0.84 -1.73 5.46
N ALA A 75 -1.74 -0.82 5.06
CA ALA A 75 -1.61 0.61 5.32
C ALA A 75 -1.55 0.92 6.83
N ILE A 76 -2.43 0.29 7.62
CA ILE A 76 -2.45 0.42 9.09
C ILE A 76 -1.16 -0.11 9.71
N TYR A 77 -0.68 -1.26 9.23
CA TYR A 77 0.56 -1.85 9.72
C TYR A 77 1.79 -0.97 9.44
N LEU A 78 1.91 -0.46 8.21
CA LEU A 78 3.05 0.36 7.79
C LEU A 78 3.02 1.71 8.50
N SER A 79 1.86 2.39 8.52
CA SER A 79 1.71 3.67 9.22
C SER A 79 1.91 3.58 10.73
N GLY A 80 1.69 2.43 11.36
CA GLY A 80 1.94 2.23 12.79
C GLY A 80 3.41 1.95 13.14
N LYS A 81 4.28 1.80 12.14
CA LYS A 81 5.70 1.45 12.29
C LYS A 81 6.69 2.47 11.75
N LEU A 82 6.25 3.38 10.87
CA LEU A 82 7.04 4.51 10.36
C LEU A 82 6.71 5.79 11.12
#